data_AF-A0A1T2X1J1-F1
#
_entry.id   AF-A0A1T2X1J1-F1
#
_cell.length_a   1.000
_cell.length_b   1.000
_cell.length_c   1.000
_cell.angle_alpha   90.00
_cell.angle_beta   90.00
_cell.angle_gamma   90.00
#
_symmetry.space_group_name_H-M   'P 1'
#
loop_
_entity.id
_entity.type
_entity.pdbx_description
1 polymer ?
#
loop_
_entity_poly.entity_id
_entity_poly.type
_entity_poly.pdbx_seq_one_letter_code
_entity_poly.pdbx_strand_id
1 'polypeptide(L)'
;MRSIGLSLLLAGMFLMSLSGLEKILVFVSFQGKVSDMTALRDLTPSGLWSITNFTFVGGLVVLVVGLGCLFHKPFKRSLIEGNQAYQERSKEHGD
;
A
#
# COMPACT_ATOMS: atom_id res chain seq x y z
N MET A 1 13.79 -0.99 -12.42
CA MET A 1 13.06 -1.01 -11.13
C MET A 1 12.06 0.15 -10.94
N ARG A 2 11.35 0.59 -11.98
CA ARG A 2 10.09 1.37 -11.84
C ARG A 2 8.88 0.41 -11.78
N SER A 3 8.95 -0.65 -12.57
CA SER A 3 8.03 -1.79 -12.60
C SER A 3 7.81 -2.42 -11.23
N ILE A 4 8.87 -2.68 -10.44
CA ILE A 4 8.74 -3.27 -9.09
C ILE A 4 7.92 -2.40 -8.14
N GLY A 5 8.14 -1.08 -8.12
CA GLY A 5 7.36 -0.17 -7.26
C GLY A 5 5.88 -0.12 -7.67
N LEU A 6 5.61 -0.11 -8.98
CA LEU A 6 4.24 -0.16 -9.52
C LEU A 6 3.55 -1.50 -9.19
N SER A 7 4.27 -2.62 -9.34
CA SER A 7 3.77 -3.96 -8.99
C SER A 7 3.48 -4.09 -7.51
N LEU A 8 4.31 -3.53 -6.61
CA LEU A 8 4.02 -3.49 -5.17
C LEU A 8 2.78 -2.64 -4.86
N LEU A 9 2.60 -1.52 -5.54
CA LEU A 9 1.41 -0.67 -5.37
C LEU A 9 0.14 -1.41 -5.80
N LEU A 10 0.16 -2.06 -6.96
CA LEU A 10 -0.96 -2.89 -7.44
C LEU A 10 -1.23 -4.06 -6.50
N ALA A 11 -0.19 -4.76 -6.04
CA ALA A 11 -0.32 -5.87 -5.10
C ALA A 11 -0.91 -5.41 -3.75
N GLY A 12 -0.48 -4.26 -3.23
CA GLY A 12 -1.00 -3.68 -1.99
C GLY A 12 -2.49 -3.31 -2.09
N MET A 13 -2.89 -2.65 -3.19
CA MET A 13 -4.30 -2.37 -3.45
C MET A 13 -5.13 -3.65 -3.60
N PHE A 14 -4.59 -4.65 -4.29
CA PHE A 14 -5.25 -5.94 -4.47
C PHE A 14 -5.46 -6.68 -3.15
N LEU A 15 -4.46 -6.69 -2.27
CA LEU A 15 -4.54 -7.28 -0.92
C LEU A 15 -5.57 -6.55 -0.04
N MET A 16 -5.62 -5.22 -0.08
CA MET A 16 -6.66 -4.45 0.62
C MET A 16 -8.06 -4.79 0.12
N SER A 17 -8.25 -4.91 -1.20
CA SER A 17 -9.53 -5.31 -1.79
C SER A 17 -9.94 -6.72 -1.39
N LEU A 18 -9.00 -7.67 -1.36
CA LEU A 18 -9.24 -9.05 -0.90
C LEU A 18 -9.74 -9.09 0.53
N SER A 19 -9.15 -8.31 1.45
CA SER A 19 -9.63 -8.22 2.83
C SER A 19 -11.08 -7.73 2.94
N GLY A 20 -11.46 -6.75 2.12
CA GLY A 20 -12.86 -6.31 2.02
C GLY A 20 -13.77 -7.42 1.52
N LEU A 21 -13.32 -8.18 0.51
CA LEU A 21 -14.04 -9.31 -0.04
C LEU A 21 -14.23 -10.44 0.99
N GLU A 22 -13.21 -10.72 1.82
CA GLU A 22 -13.29 -11.73 2.88
C GLU A 22 -14.36 -11.36 3.91
N LYS A 23 -14.47 -10.09 4.30
CA LYS A 23 -15.53 -9.62 5.22
C LYS A 23 -16.92 -9.75 4.62
N ILE A 24 -17.08 -9.53 3.31
CA ILE A 24 -18.33 -9.77 2.60
C ILE A 24 -18.68 -11.26 2.57
N LEU A 25 -17.69 -12.13 2.34
CA LEU A 25 -17.89 -13.59 2.37
C LEU A 25 -18.38 -14.06 3.74
N VAL A 26 -17.78 -13.53 4.81
CA VAL A 26 -18.23 -13.79 6.18
C VAL A 26 -19.67 -13.34 6.38
N PHE A 27 -20.03 -12.12 5.94
CA PHE A 27 -21.40 -11.64 6.03
C PHE A 27 -22.42 -12.53 5.30
N VAL A 28 -22.09 -12.97 4.08
CA VAL A 28 -22.95 -13.88 3.29
C VAL A 28 -23.09 -15.25 3.98
N SER A 29 -22.04 -15.75 4.66
CA SER A 29 -22.10 -17.03 5.38
C SER A 29 -23.16 -17.05 6.50
N PHE A 30 -23.52 -15.89 7.06
CA PHE A 30 -24.55 -15.74 8.09
C PHE A 30 -25.97 -15.55 7.53
N GLN A 31 -26.17 -15.68 6.21
CA GLN A 31 -27.47 -15.61 5.53
C GLN A 31 -28.29 -14.33 5.87
N GLY A 32 -27.62 -13.23 6.20
CA GLY A 32 -28.29 -11.95 6.50
C GLY A 32 -29.11 -11.93 7.79
N LYS A 33 -28.97 -12.92 8.68
CA LYS A 33 -29.65 -12.92 10.00
C LYS A 33 -29.09 -11.87 10.97
N VAL A 34 -28.00 -11.22 10.59
CA VAL A 34 -27.25 -10.31 11.45
C VAL A 34 -27.12 -8.99 10.71
N SER A 35 -27.90 -7.99 11.12
CA SER A 35 -27.86 -6.63 10.55
C SER A 35 -26.77 -5.76 11.17
N ASP A 36 -26.25 -6.16 12.33
CA ASP A 36 -25.28 -5.39 13.11
C ASP A 36 -23.85 -5.95 12.94
N MET A 37 -22.94 -5.07 12.57
CA MET A 37 -21.51 -5.39 12.39
C MET A 37 -20.89 -5.92 13.70
N THR A 38 -21.40 -5.48 14.84
CA THR A 38 -20.93 -5.88 16.18
C THR A 38 -21.33 -7.33 16.47
N ALA A 39 -22.59 -7.66 16.21
CA ALA A 39 -23.10 -9.03 16.34
C ALA A 39 -22.41 -9.98 15.33
N LEU A 40 -22.08 -9.48 14.13
CA LEU A 40 -21.35 -10.26 13.13
C LEU A 40 -19.94 -10.60 13.63
N ARG A 41 -19.25 -9.64 14.25
CA ARG A 41 -17.92 -9.86 14.84
C ARG A 41 -17.96 -10.84 16.01
N ASP A 42 -18.98 -10.78 16.86
CA ASP A 42 -19.11 -11.66 18.03
C ASP A 42 -19.49 -13.10 17.64
N LEU A 43 -20.27 -13.26 16.56
CA LEU A 43 -20.66 -14.57 16.01
C LEU A 43 -19.57 -15.20 15.13
N THR A 44 -18.67 -14.38 14.56
CA THR A 44 -17.58 -14.87 13.73
C THR A 44 -16.44 -15.38 14.61
N PRO A 45 -15.92 -16.59 14.38
CA PRO A 45 -14.72 -17.06 15.06
C PRO A 45 -13.59 -16.02 14.95
N SER A 46 -12.97 -15.69 16.09
CA SER A 46 -11.93 -14.66 16.18
C SER A 46 -10.77 -14.86 15.19
N GLY A 47 -10.49 -16.12 14.82
CA GLY A 47 -9.53 -16.47 13.76
C GLY A 47 -9.87 -15.88 12.40
N LEU A 48 -11.12 -16.01 11.92
CA LEU A 48 -11.53 -15.48 10.62
C LEU A 48 -11.50 -13.95 10.61
N TRP A 49 -11.99 -13.31 11.67
CA TRP A 49 -11.94 -11.85 11.78
C TRP A 49 -10.50 -11.34 11.84
N SER A 50 -9.63 -12.04 12.56
CA SER A 50 -8.20 -11.71 12.64
C SER A 50 -7.48 -11.87 11.31
N ILE A 51 -7.80 -12.92 10.53
CA ILE A 51 -7.21 -13.13 9.20
C ILE A 51 -7.57 -11.95 8.28
N THR A 52 -8.85 -11.56 8.21
CA THR A 52 -9.24 -10.43 7.34
C THR A 52 -8.54 -9.13 7.72
N ASN A 53 -8.38 -8.85 9.01
CA ASN A 53 -7.64 -7.68 9.47
C ASN A 53 -6.13 -7.79 9.19
N PHE A 54 -5.55 -8.99 9.30
CA PHE A 54 -4.14 -9.21 8.98
C PHE A 54 -3.87 -8.99 7.48
N THR A 55 -4.74 -9.52 6.60
CA THR A 55 -4.67 -9.29 5.15
C THR A 55 -4.77 -7.79 4.82
N PHE A 56 -5.64 -7.06 5.53
CA PHE A 56 -5.77 -5.61 5.36
C PHE A 56 -4.49 -4.85 5.75
N VAL A 57 -3.97 -5.12 6.94
CA VAL A 57 -2.77 -4.47 7.47
C VAL A 57 -1.56 -4.84 6.62
N GLY A 58 -1.44 -6.10 6.20
CA GLY A 58 -0.41 -6.57 5.27
C GLY A 58 -0.48 -5.81 3.94
N GLY A 59 -1.66 -5.70 3.34
CA GLY A 59 -1.88 -4.91 2.13
C GLY A 59 -1.49 -3.44 2.30
N LEU A 60 -1.87 -2.82 3.43
CA LEU A 60 -1.52 -1.45 3.75
C LEU A 60 0.00 -1.25 3.88
N VAL A 61 0.71 -2.14 4.58
CA VAL A 61 2.17 -2.08 4.71
C VAL A 61 2.84 -2.20 3.34
N VAL A 62 2.41 -3.15 2.51
CA VAL A 62 2.93 -3.34 1.15
C VAL A 62 2.69 -2.09 0.29
N LEU A 63 1.52 -1.46 0.43
CA LEU A 63 1.17 -0.23 -0.27
C LEU A 63 2.08 0.94 0.16
N VAL A 64 2.32 1.11 1.46
CA VAL A 64 3.20 2.16 2.02
C VAL A 64 4.65 1.96 1.56
N VAL A 65 5.15 0.72 1.57
CA VAL A 65 6.49 0.39 1.06
C VAL A 65 6.59 0.65 -0.45
N GLY A 66 5.55 0.28 -1.21
CA GLY A 66 5.44 0.56 -2.64
C GLY A 66 5.51 2.06 -2.94
N LEU A 67 4.76 2.87 -2.18
CA LEU A 67 4.81 4.34 -2.26
C LEU A 67 6.21 4.87 -1.91
N GLY A 68 6.80 4.48 -0.79
CA GLY A 68 8.13 4.94 -0.39
C GLY A 68 9.20 4.67 -1.44
N CYS A 69 9.16 3.48 -2.06
CA CYS A 69 10.07 3.10 -3.13
C CYS A 69 9.86 3.93 -4.42
N LEU A 70 8.62 4.34 -4.70
CA LEU A 70 8.25 5.16 -5.85
C LEU A 70 8.67 6.63 -5.66
N PHE A 71 8.55 7.17 -4.44
CA PHE A 71 8.94 8.54 -4.10
C PHE A 71 10.45 8.75 -3.93
N HIS A 72 11.21 7.74 -3.48
CA HIS A 72 12.66 7.85 -3.32
C HIS A 72 13.43 8.06 -4.64
N LYS A 73 12.87 7.63 -5.77
CA LYS A 73 13.55 7.67 -7.08
C LYS A 73 13.50 9.00 -7.82
N PRO A 74 12.36 9.70 -7.96
CA PRO A 74 12.34 11.00 -8.62
C PRO A 74 13.19 12.00 -7.83
N PHE A 75 13.16 11.96 -6.50
CA PHE A 75 13.90 12.91 -5.66
C PHE A 75 15.42 12.82 -5.82
N LYS A 76 15.99 11.60 -5.81
CA LYS A 76 17.43 11.42 -6.06
C LYS A 76 17.84 11.90 -7.45
N ARG A 77 16.99 11.71 -8.47
CA ARG A 77 17.30 12.12 -9.84
C ARG A 77 17.31 13.65 -9.98
N SER A 78 16.31 14.32 -9.40
CA SER A 78 16.23 15.77 -9.40
C SER A 78 17.36 16.44 -8.62
N LEU A 79 17.85 15.82 -7.53
CA LEU A 79 19.03 16.32 -6.83
C LEU A 79 20.33 16.15 -7.62
N ILE A 80 20.49 15.04 -8.33
CA ILE A 80 21.69 14.80 -9.15
C ILE A 80 21.73 15.78 -10.33
N GLU A 81 20.61 15.98 -11.02
CA GLU A 81 20.50 16.95 -12.12
C GLU A 81 20.73 18.39 -11.64
N GLY A 82 20.17 18.77 -10.49
CA GLY A 82 20.41 20.10 -9.90
C GLY A 82 21.86 20.33 -9.48
N ASN A 83 22.53 19.32 -8.92
CA ASN A 83 23.91 19.43 -8.49
C ASN A 83 24.91 19.48 -9.66
N GLN A 84 24.61 18.79 -10.78
CA GLN A 84 25.41 18.89 -12.00
C GLN A 84 25.29 20.27 -12.66
N ALA A 85 24.08 20.82 -12.76
CA ALA A 85 23.86 22.16 -13.29
C ALA A 85 24.57 23.26 -12.48
N TYR A 86 24.69 23.07 -11.16
CA TYR A 86 25.44 23.99 -10.29
C TYR A 86 26.96 23.89 -10.50
N GLN A 87 27.49 22.68 -10.65
CA GLN A 87 28.91 22.43 -10.95
C GLN A 87 29.33 22.99 -12.32
N GLU A 88 28.46 22.93 -13.33
CA GLU A 88 28.73 23.51 -14.66
C GLU A 88 28.79 25.05 -14.60
N ARG A 89 27.83 25.70 -13.94
CA ARG A 89 27.89 27.16 -13.73
C ARG A 89 29.07 27.63 -12.90
N SER A 90 29.49 26.85 -11.90
CA SER A 90 30.66 27.18 -11.08
C SER A 90 31.97 27.11 -11.86
N LYS A 91 32.03 26.33 -12.95
CA LYS A 91 33.18 26.27 -13.85
C LYS A 91 33.18 27.41 -14.88
N GLU A 92 32.00 27.89 -15.29
CA GLU A 92 31.87 29.02 -16.22
C GLU A 92 32.12 30.40 -15.59
N HIS A 93 32.16 30.51 -14.26
CA HIS A 93 32.39 31.77 -13.54
C HIS A 93 33.68 31.76 -12.69
N GLY A 94 34.55 30.75 -12.89
CA GLY A 94 35.74 30.51 -12.09
C GLY A 94 37.09 30.82 -12.77
N ASP A 95 37.09 31.59 -13.86
CA ASP A 95 38.30 32.13 -14.50
C ASP A 95 38.48 33.63 -14.20
#